data_AF-A0A3Q0E8N0-F1
#
_entry.id   AF-A0A3Q0E8N0-F1
#
_cell.length_a   1.000
_cell.length_b   1.000
_cell.length_c   1.000
_cell.angle_alpha   90.00
_cell.angle_beta   90.00
_cell.angle_gamma   90.00
#
_symmetry.space_group_name_H-M   'P 1'
#
loop_
_entity.id
_entity.type
_entity.pdbx_description
1 polymer ?
#
loop_
_entity_poly.entity_id
_entity_poly.type
_entity_poly.pdbx_seq_one_letter_code
_entity_poly.pdbx_strand_id
1 'polypeptide(L)'
;MEEEIIVSGANSSSLTTGFFILNGVPGLEAAHIWISLPFCFMYIVAVVGNCGLIYLVSHEEALHQPMYYFLALISFTDVILCTTTVPNMLCIFWFNLKEIDFNTFLVQMFFVHMLTGMESGVLMLMALDRYVAICYPLRYATILTNSVIAKVGLATFLRSVILILPFTFLTKRLPYCRGNFIPHTMSVTKLSCRNFKVNAIYGLLAALMIGGFDMVCIAVSYTMILQAVVSLSSADAHYKAFSTCTSHICAIVITYVPTLFTIFTHRFGGESIPHHVHIIVANLYLMFPTTLNPIVYGMKTKQIREGVIKLFFKEKIS
;
A
#
# COMPACT_ATOMS: atom_id res chain seq x y z
N MET A 1 -24.48 45.55 -24.76
CA MET A 1 -24.66 46.42 -23.59
C MET A 1 -23.91 45.74 -22.46
N GLU A 2 -22.60 45.55 -22.63
CA GLU A 2 -21.56 46.52 -22.26
C GLU A 2 -21.66 46.86 -20.78
N GLU A 3 -20.76 46.28 -19.99
CA GLU A 3 -19.89 47.10 -19.17
C GLU A 3 -18.50 46.45 -19.09
N GLU A 4 -17.56 47.12 -19.77
CA GLU A 4 -16.12 46.94 -19.71
C GLU A 4 -15.63 47.56 -18.40
N ILE A 5 -14.93 46.79 -17.55
CA ILE A 5 -14.03 47.38 -16.55
C ILE A 5 -12.62 46.97 -16.94
N ILE A 6 -11.97 47.87 -17.68
CA ILE A 6 -10.54 47.90 -17.89
C ILE A 6 -9.89 48.30 -16.56
N VAL A 7 -9.14 47.38 -15.95
CA VAL A 7 -8.05 47.74 -15.03
C VAL A 7 -6.76 47.17 -15.61
N SER A 8 -6.06 48.04 -16.33
CA SER A 8 -4.64 47.90 -16.64
C SER A 8 -3.83 48.15 -15.37
N GLY A 9 -2.96 47.21 -15.01
CA GLY A 9 -1.98 47.37 -13.94
C GLY A 9 -1.44 46.04 -13.47
N ALA A 10 -0.26 45.67 -13.97
CA ALA A 10 0.45 44.47 -13.56
C ALA A 10 0.66 44.43 -12.03
N ASN A 11 0.16 43.39 -11.39
CA ASN A 11 0.81 42.74 -10.25
C ASN A 11 0.37 41.28 -10.25
N SER A 12 1.29 40.40 -10.66
CA SER A 12 1.13 38.95 -10.58
C SER A 12 1.11 38.50 -9.13
N SER A 13 -0.03 38.62 -8.46
CA SER A 13 -0.31 37.89 -7.23
C SER A 13 -0.76 36.49 -7.63
N SER A 14 0.15 35.52 -7.49
CA SER A 14 -0.18 34.11 -7.56
C SER A 14 -1.24 33.78 -6.51
N LEU A 15 -2.52 33.74 -6.90
CA LEU A 15 -3.59 33.18 -6.08
C LEU A 15 -3.33 31.68 -5.91
N THR A 16 -2.52 31.34 -4.92
CA THR A 16 -2.35 29.98 -4.45
C THR A 16 -3.44 29.77 -3.41
N THR A 17 -4.63 29.38 -3.85
CA THR A 17 -5.74 29.09 -2.93
C THR A 17 -5.31 27.93 -2.01
N GLY A 18 -5.25 28.18 -0.69
CA GLY A 18 -4.61 27.31 0.29
C GLY A 18 -5.37 26.02 0.66
N PHE A 19 -6.59 25.83 0.14
CA PHE A 19 -7.48 24.73 0.54
C PHE A 19 -8.00 23.98 -0.68
N PHE A 20 -8.04 22.65 -0.56
CA PHE A 20 -8.58 21.76 -1.58
C PHE A 20 -9.82 21.05 -1.06
N ILE A 21 -10.87 21.04 -1.88
CA ILE A 21 -12.12 20.34 -1.58
C ILE A 21 -11.97 18.89 -2.06
N LEU A 22 -11.70 17.97 -1.14
CA LEU A 22 -11.83 16.53 -1.37
C LEU A 22 -13.30 16.16 -1.24
N ASN A 23 -14.07 16.34 -2.32
CA ASN A 23 -15.41 15.75 -2.40
C ASN A 23 -15.23 14.23 -2.40
N GLY A 24 -15.51 13.57 -1.26
CA GLY A 24 -15.26 12.14 -1.05
C GLY A 24 -15.63 11.28 -2.26
N VAL A 25 -16.92 10.97 -2.42
CA VAL A 25 -17.45 10.29 -3.61
C VAL A 25 -18.49 11.20 -4.27
N PRO A 26 -18.13 11.97 -5.32
CA PRO A 26 -19.04 12.92 -5.96
C PRO A 26 -20.28 12.23 -6.55
N GLY A 27 -21.47 12.76 -6.25
CA GLY A 27 -22.75 12.20 -6.72
C GLY A 27 -23.30 11.05 -5.89
N LEU A 28 -22.63 10.69 -4.79
CA LEU A 28 -23.06 9.63 -3.88
C LEU A 28 -23.09 10.12 -2.42
N GLU A 29 -23.24 11.44 -2.19
CA GLU A 29 -23.24 12.03 -0.85
C GLU A 29 -24.28 11.41 0.08
N ALA A 30 -25.47 11.09 -0.44
CA ALA A 30 -26.53 10.46 0.33
C ALA A 30 -26.17 9.05 0.86
N ALA A 31 -25.20 8.36 0.23
CA ALA A 31 -24.77 7.03 0.65
C ALA A 31 -23.41 7.04 1.38
N HIS A 32 -22.79 8.21 1.64
CA HIS A 32 -21.49 8.29 2.33
C HIS A 32 -21.49 7.57 3.67
N ILE A 33 -22.59 7.64 4.44
CA ILE A 33 -22.73 6.88 5.70
C ILE A 33 -22.70 5.37 5.44
N TRP A 34 -23.48 4.87 4.49
CA TRP A 34 -23.52 3.44 4.17
C TRP A 34 -22.19 2.90 3.64
N ILE A 35 -21.46 3.73 2.88
CA ILE A 35 -20.12 3.40 2.38
C ILE A 35 -19.09 3.46 3.50
N SER A 36 -19.22 4.37 4.46
CA SER A 36 -18.28 4.51 5.57
C SER A 36 -18.23 3.27 6.49
N LEU A 37 -19.37 2.60 6.71
CA LEU A 37 -19.48 1.45 7.60
C LEU A 37 -18.52 0.30 7.25
N PRO A 38 -18.47 -0.20 6.00
CA PRO A 38 -17.50 -1.24 5.62
C PRO A 38 -16.05 -0.74 5.74
N PHE A 39 -15.74 0.51 5.40
CA PHE A 39 -14.39 1.06 5.58
C PHE A 39 -13.97 1.14 7.06
N CYS A 40 -14.89 1.54 7.95
CA CYS A 40 -14.66 1.51 9.39
C CYS A 40 -14.38 0.08 9.89
N PHE A 41 -15.19 -0.88 9.46
CA PHE A 41 -15.01 -2.29 9.85
C PHE A 41 -13.67 -2.83 9.36
N MET A 42 -13.33 -2.60 8.08
CA MET A 42 -12.04 -3.00 7.52
C MET A 42 -10.87 -2.34 8.27
N TYR A 43 -10.99 -1.06 8.63
CA TYR A 43 -9.96 -0.36 9.42
C TYR A 43 -9.75 -0.99 10.80
N ILE A 44 -10.82 -1.28 11.53
CA ILE A 44 -10.73 -1.96 12.83
C ILE A 44 -10.05 -3.32 12.68
N VAL A 45 -10.47 -4.11 11.69
CA VAL A 45 -9.86 -5.44 11.42
C VAL A 45 -8.38 -5.30 11.04
N ALA A 46 -8.03 -4.36 10.17
CA ALA A 46 -6.65 -4.11 9.77
C ALA A 46 -5.78 -3.69 10.95
N VAL A 47 -6.23 -2.74 11.77
CA VAL A 47 -5.47 -2.29 12.95
C VAL A 47 -5.33 -3.42 13.96
N VAL A 48 -6.42 -4.06 14.36
CA VAL A 48 -6.40 -5.14 15.37
C VAL A 48 -5.57 -6.33 14.87
N GLY A 49 -5.77 -6.76 13.63
CA GLY A 49 -5.08 -7.90 13.05
C GLY A 49 -3.58 -7.68 12.92
N ASN A 50 -3.16 -6.54 12.37
CA ASN A 50 -1.74 -6.24 12.18
C ASN A 50 -1.03 -5.90 13.50
N CYS A 51 -1.66 -5.15 14.41
CA CYS A 51 -1.11 -4.94 15.76
C CYS A 51 -0.99 -6.27 16.52
N GLY A 52 -1.98 -7.17 16.40
CA GLY A 52 -1.94 -8.51 16.96
C GLY A 52 -0.78 -9.34 16.40
N LEU A 53 -0.51 -9.27 15.09
CA LEU A 53 0.65 -9.92 14.47
C LEU A 53 1.98 -9.36 15.01
N ILE A 54 2.12 -8.04 15.09
CA ILE A 54 3.34 -7.40 15.64
C ILE A 54 3.55 -7.85 17.09
N TYR A 55 2.49 -7.82 17.90
CA TYR A 55 2.53 -8.25 19.28
C TYR A 55 2.96 -9.72 19.39
N LEU A 56 2.36 -10.60 18.59
CA LEU A 56 2.66 -12.02 18.59
C LEU A 56 4.11 -12.31 18.19
N VAL A 57 4.62 -11.68 17.14
CA VAL A 57 6.01 -11.82 16.70
C VAL A 57 6.99 -11.32 17.76
N SER A 58 6.60 -10.31 18.55
CA SER A 58 7.44 -9.75 19.60
C SER A 58 7.50 -10.60 20.88
N HIS A 59 6.47 -11.42 21.15
CA HIS A 59 6.34 -12.16 22.41
C HIS A 59 6.57 -13.68 22.27
N GLU A 60 6.26 -14.27 21.12
CA GLU A 60 6.47 -15.71 20.90
C GLU A 60 7.85 -15.95 20.27
N GLU A 61 8.82 -16.44 21.07
CA GLU A 61 10.18 -16.75 20.60
C GLU A 61 10.20 -17.75 19.43
N ALA A 62 9.20 -18.63 19.34
CA ALA A 62 9.04 -19.56 18.21
C ALA A 62 8.85 -18.85 16.86
N LEU A 63 8.44 -17.57 16.87
CA LEU A 63 8.28 -16.72 15.71
C LEU A 63 9.50 -15.83 15.44
N HIS A 64 10.61 -15.94 16.17
CA HIS A 64 11.84 -15.20 15.88
C HIS A 64 12.62 -15.80 14.70
N GLN A 65 11.95 -15.91 13.56
CA GLN A 65 12.53 -16.34 12.28
C GLN A 65 12.40 -15.23 11.23
N PRO A 66 13.29 -15.19 10.22
CA PRO A 66 13.34 -14.09 9.25
C PRO A 66 12.01 -13.70 8.62
N MET A 67 11.24 -14.69 8.18
CA MET A 67 9.91 -14.51 7.60
C MET A 67 8.95 -13.72 8.49
N TYR A 68 8.97 -13.97 9.80
CA TYR A 68 8.06 -13.32 10.74
C TYR A 68 8.50 -11.90 11.08
N TYR A 69 9.80 -11.58 11.00
CA TYR A 69 10.25 -10.19 11.06
C TYR A 69 9.79 -9.39 9.84
N PHE A 70 9.83 -9.98 8.64
CA PHE A 70 9.20 -9.36 7.46
C PHE A 70 7.69 -9.23 7.63
N LEU A 71 7.03 -10.21 8.26
CA LEU A 71 5.61 -10.12 8.57
C LEU A 71 5.28 -8.99 9.57
N ALA A 72 6.12 -8.76 10.58
CA ALA A 72 5.96 -7.64 11.49
C ALA A 72 6.18 -6.30 10.77
N LEU A 73 7.12 -6.26 9.82
CA LEU A 73 7.42 -5.07 9.03
C LEU A 73 6.29 -4.71 8.06
N ILE A 74 5.70 -5.69 7.37
CA ILE A 74 4.50 -5.46 6.54
C ILE A 74 3.30 -5.06 7.41
N SER A 75 3.10 -5.72 8.56
CA SER A 75 2.02 -5.38 9.50
C SER A 75 2.14 -3.94 10.02
N PHE A 76 3.35 -3.49 10.35
CA PHE A 76 3.61 -2.12 10.78
C PHE A 76 3.31 -1.12 9.66
N THR A 77 3.74 -1.45 8.43
CA THR A 77 3.46 -0.65 7.23
C THR A 77 1.96 -0.54 6.99
N ASP A 78 1.22 -1.64 7.12
CA ASP A 78 -0.23 -1.73 6.91
C ASP A 78 -1.01 -0.86 7.91
N VAL A 79 -0.62 -0.88 9.19
CA VAL A 79 -1.24 -0.03 10.25
C VAL A 79 -1.06 1.45 9.94
N ILE A 80 0.15 1.87 9.53
CA ILE A 80 0.40 3.27 9.19
C ILE A 80 -0.36 3.66 7.92
N LEU A 81 -0.38 2.78 6.91
CA LEU A 81 -1.05 3.03 5.64
C LEU A 81 -2.56 3.23 5.81
N CYS A 82 -3.23 2.34 6.55
CA CYS A 82 -4.67 2.45 6.81
C CYS A 82 -4.98 3.66 7.73
N THR A 83 -4.12 3.97 8.70
CA THR A 83 -4.30 5.13 9.61
C THR A 83 -4.05 6.46 8.91
N THR A 84 -3.21 6.50 7.87
CA THR A 84 -2.98 7.71 7.08
C THR A 84 -4.16 8.04 6.15
N THR A 85 -4.90 7.01 5.72
CA THR A 85 -5.90 7.13 4.65
C THR A 85 -7.33 7.12 5.16
N VAL A 86 -7.69 6.14 6.00
CA VAL A 86 -9.08 5.90 6.41
C VAL A 86 -9.64 6.99 7.32
N PRO A 87 -8.95 7.49 8.35
CA PRO A 87 -9.49 8.53 9.22
C PRO A 87 -9.88 9.80 8.45
N ASN A 88 -9.02 10.25 7.52
CA ASN A 88 -9.31 11.40 6.67
C ASN A 88 -10.56 11.16 5.79
N MET A 89 -10.67 9.96 5.22
CA MET A 89 -11.85 9.55 4.43
C MET A 89 -13.14 9.54 5.27
N LEU A 90 -13.09 9.02 6.49
CA LEU A 90 -14.23 8.98 7.41
C LEU A 90 -14.63 10.39 7.86
N CYS A 91 -13.67 11.28 8.13
CA CYS A 91 -13.96 12.67 8.46
C CYS A 91 -14.74 13.39 7.35
N ILE A 92 -14.41 13.12 6.10
CA ILE A 92 -15.13 13.66 4.95
C ILE A 92 -16.56 13.11 4.89
N PHE A 93 -16.74 11.79 5.09
CA PHE A 93 -18.04 11.14 4.99
C PHE A 93 -18.99 11.47 6.15
N TRP A 94 -18.49 11.64 7.37
CA TRP A 94 -19.31 11.85 8.56
C TRP A 94 -19.54 13.31 8.91
N PHE A 95 -18.52 14.15 8.71
CA PHE A 95 -18.55 15.55 9.15
C PHE A 95 -18.60 16.55 8.00
N ASN A 96 -18.64 16.10 6.74
CA ASN A 96 -18.55 16.95 5.55
C ASN A 96 -17.32 17.89 5.57
N LEU A 97 -16.25 17.49 6.27
CA LEU A 97 -14.98 18.21 6.32
C LEU A 97 -14.24 17.98 5.01
N LYS A 98 -14.70 18.65 3.96
CA LYS A 98 -14.20 18.49 2.59
C LYS A 98 -12.90 19.25 2.36
N GLU A 99 -12.50 20.14 3.26
CA GLU A 99 -11.32 20.99 3.08
C GLU A 99 -10.07 20.33 3.67
N ILE A 100 -9.08 20.06 2.81
CA ILE A 100 -7.75 19.63 3.20
C ILE A 100 -6.75 20.69 2.75
N ASP A 101 -5.88 21.13 3.67
CA ASP A 101 -4.75 22.00 3.34
C ASP A 101 -3.82 21.31 2.33
N PHE A 102 -3.28 22.07 1.38
CA PHE A 102 -2.43 21.52 0.34
C PHE A 102 -1.21 20.75 0.87
N ASN A 103 -0.58 21.25 1.94
CA ASN A 103 0.59 20.58 2.51
C ASN A 103 0.17 19.28 3.19
N THR A 104 -0.99 19.26 3.87
CA THR A 104 -1.56 18.04 4.43
C THR A 104 -1.81 16.99 3.34
N PHE A 105 -2.38 17.39 2.21
CA PHE A 105 -2.58 16.50 1.07
C PHE A 105 -1.25 15.95 0.52
N LEU A 106 -0.23 16.80 0.35
CA LEU A 106 1.09 16.38 -0.13
C LEU A 106 1.78 15.41 0.84
N VAL A 107 1.67 15.67 2.14
CA VAL A 107 2.21 14.79 3.19
C VAL A 107 1.50 13.43 3.17
N GLN A 108 0.17 13.43 3.10
CA GLN A 108 -0.61 12.20 2.98
C GLN A 108 -0.22 11.42 1.72
N MET A 109 -0.08 12.09 0.57
CA MET A 109 0.36 11.48 -0.69
C MET A 109 1.76 10.88 -0.57
N PHE A 110 2.71 11.58 0.07
CA PHE A 110 4.06 11.08 0.32
C PHE A 110 4.02 9.78 1.12
N PHE A 111 3.32 9.78 2.26
CA PHE A 111 3.23 8.60 3.13
C PHE A 111 2.59 7.42 2.42
N VAL A 112 1.47 7.63 1.72
CA VAL A 112 0.79 6.54 0.98
C VAL A 112 1.73 5.90 -0.04
N HIS A 113 2.37 6.69 -0.91
CA HIS A 113 3.25 6.13 -1.94
C HIS A 113 4.51 5.49 -1.37
N MET A 114 5.09 6.10 -0.33
CA MET A 114 6.27 5.56 0.35
C MET A 114 5.95 4.22 1.03
N LEU A 115 4.82 4.12 1.74
CA LEU A 115 4.40 2.91 2.43
C LEU A 115 3.98 1.82 1.46
N THR A 116 3.30 2.12 0.35
CA THR A 116 3.02 1.13 -0.69
C THR A 116 4.31 0.61 -1.33
N GLY A 117 5.32 1.48 -1.52
CA GLY A 117 6.65 1.05 -1.98
C GLY A 117 7.36 0.15 -0.97
N MET A 118 7.23 0.47 0.32
CA MET A 118 7.73 -0.37 1.41
C MET A 118 7.04 -1.73 1.44
N GLU A 119 5.70 -1.78 1.38
CA GLU A 119 4.90 -3.01 1.34
C GLU A 119 5.34 -3.93 0.20
N SER A 120 5.42 -3.38 -1.03
CA SER A 120 5.90 -4.08 -2.23
C SER A 120 7.31 -4.66 -2.03
N GLY A 121 8.23 -3.85 -1.49
CA GLY A 121 9.59 -4.28 -1.24
C GLY A 121 9.70 -5.34 -0.13
N VAL A 122 8.84 -5.31 0.89
CA VAL A 122 8.79 -6.36 1.91
C VAL A 122 8.26 -7.67 1.33
N LEU A 123 7.24 -7.65 0.48
CA LEU A 123 6.78 -8.84 -0.25
C LEU A 123 7.89 -9.43 -1.13
N MET A 124 8.71 -8.58 -1.78
CA MET A 124 9.89 -9.03 -2.50
C MET A 124 10.90 -9.71 -1.56
N LEU A 125 11.19 -9.13 -0.40
CA LEU A 125 12.11 -9.71 0.59
C LEU A 125 11.58 -11.05 1.14
N MET A 126 10.27 -11.18 1.33
CA MET A 126 9.62 -12.43 1.71
C MET A 126 9.75 -13.49 0.60
N ALA A 127 9.68 -13.11 -0.67
CA ALA A 127 9.94 -14.04 -1.79
C ALA A 127 11.38 -14.56 -1.76
N LEU A 128 12.35 -13.66 -1.51
CA LEU A 128 13.76 -14.01 -1.38
C LEU A 128 14.01 -14.92 -0.16
N ASP A 129 13.36 -14.66 0.97
CA ASP A 129 13.39 -15.54 2.14
C ASP A 129 12.92 -16.96 1.80
N ARG A 130 11.73 -17.09 1.16
CA ARG A 130 11.20 -18.39 0.73
C ARG A 130 12.14 -19.09 -0.23
N TYR A 131 12.73 -18.35 -1.17
CA TYR A 131 13.71 -18.88 -2.12
C TYR A 131 14.94 -19.45 -1.41
N VAL A 132 15.56 -18.69 -0.51
CA VAL A 132 16.74 -19.17 0.22
C VAL A 132 16.39 -20.34 1.14
N ALA A 133 15.22 -20.31 1.79
CA ALA A 133 14.76 -21.39 2.67
C ALA A 133 14.55 -22.72 1.92
N ILE A 134 14.05 -22.69 0.68
CA ILE A 134 13.77 -23.89 -0.12
C ILE A 134 14.98 -24.34 -0.92
N CYS A 135 15.66 -23.42 -1.61
CA CYS A 135 16.76 -23.76 -2.52
C CYS A 135 18.11 -23.94 -1.80
N TYR A 136 18.30 -23.32 -0.63
CA TYR A 136 19.55 -23.38 0.14
C TYR A 136 19.32 -23.62 1.65
N PRO A 137 18.60 -24.68 2.05
CA PRO A 137 18.20 -24.90 3.44
C PRO A 137 19.37 -24.94 4.42
N LEU A 138 20.51 -25.55 4.04
CA LEU A 138 21.70 -25.65 4.89
C LEU A 138 22.41 -24.30 5.14
N ARG A 139 22.18 -23.32 4.25
CA ARG A 139 22.79 -21.98 4.35
C ARG A 139 21.80 -20.91 4.80
N TYR A 140 20.53 -21.27 5.03
CA TYR A 140 19.49 -20.32 5.37
C TYR A 140 19.84 -19.46 6.60
N ALA A 141 20.27 -20.09 7.69
CA ALA A 141 20.62 -19.41 8.93
C ALA A 141 21.88 -18.51 8.83
N THR A 142 22.77 -18.78 7.88
CA THR A 142 23.99 -17.97 7.67
C THR A 142 23.77 -16.82 6.69
N ILE A 143 22.84 -16.98 5.74
CA ILE A 143 22.49 -15.94 4.76
C ILE A 143 21.50 -14.94 5.38
N LEU A 144 20.39 -15.41 5.95
CA LEU A 144 19.35 -14.55 6.55
C LEU A 144 19.54 -14.42 8.06
N THR A 145 20.54 -13.63 8.44
CA THR A 145 20.74 -13.23 9.84
C THR A 145 19.87 -12.02 10.20
N ASN A 146 19.62 -11.81 11.49
CA ASN A 146 18.89 -10.62 11.98
C ASN A 146 19.52 -9.30 11.51
N SER A 147 20.85 -9.24 11.41
CA SER A 147 21.55 -8.06 10.89
C SER A 147 21.25 -7.82 9.40
N VAL A 148 21.23 -8.90 8.60
CA VAL A 148 20.89 -8.80 7.17
C VAL A 148 19.46 -8.33 7.01
N ILE A 149 18.51 -8.91 7.75
CA ILE A 149 17.08 -8.54 7.71
C ILE A 149 16.88 -7.07 8.05
N ALA A 150 17.51 -6.58 9.12
CA ALA A 150 17.45 -5.18 9.51
C ALA A 150 18.02 -4.25 8.42
N LYS A 151 19.17 -4.63 7.83
CA LYS A 151 19.80 -3.86 6.74
C LYS A 151 18.94 -3.80 5.49
N VAL A 152 18.40 -4.94 5.04
CA VAL A 152 17.56 -4.97 3.83
C VAL A 152 16.21 -4.30 4.06
N GLY A 153 15.63 -4.43 5.26
CA GLY A 153 14.41 -3.70 5.63
C GLY A 153 14.62 -2.19 5.62
N LEU A 154 15.72 -1.72 6.21
CA LEU A 154 16.10 -0.30 6.17
C LEU A 154 16.40 0.18 4.75
N ALA A 155 17.11 -0.62 3.95
CA ALA A 155 17.40 -0.28 2.56
C ALA A 155 16.12 -0.13 1.72
N THR A 156 15.14 -1.03 1.90
CA THR A 156 13.83 -0.96 1.24
C THR A 156 13.06 0.29 1.64
N PHE A 157 13.07 0.65 2.93
CA PHE A 157 12.46 1.88 3.41
C PHE A 157 13.12 3.12 2.78
N LEU A 158 14.45 3.20 2.85
CA LEU A 158 15.21 4.33 2.30
C LEU A 158 15.03 4.45 0.78
N ARG A 159 15.02 3.34 0.04
CA ARG A 159 14.73 3.31 -1.39
C ARG A 159 13.36 3.94 -1.69
N SER A 160 12.33 3.59 -0.92
CA SER A 160 10.99 4.15 -1.09
C SER A 160 10.97 5.65 -0.81
N VAL A 161 11.62 6.10 0.27
CA VAL A 161 11.74 7.53 0.59
C VAL A 161 12.47 8.30 -0.52
N ILE A 162 13.63 7.82 -0.97
CA ILE A 162 14.47 8.51 -1.96
C ILE A 162 13.75 8.64 -3.31
N LEU A 163 12.96 7.65 -3.72
CA LEU A 163 12.26 7.67 -5.00
C LEU A 163 10.94 8.45 -4.95
N ILE A 164 10.26 8.50 -3.80
CA ILE A 164 8.96 9.20 -3.67
C ILE A 164 9.13 10.67 -3.27
N LEU A 165 10.16 11.03 -2.49
CA LEU A 165 10.37 12.40 -2.03
C LEU A 165 10.47 13.41 -3.21
N PRO A 166 11.25 13.18 -4.28
CA PRO A 166 11.33 14.12 -5.40
C PRO A 166 10.01 14.22 -6.16
N PHE A 167 9.24 13.13 -6.29
CA PHE A 167 7.92 13.14 -6.91
C PHE A 167 6.96 14.11 -6.19
N THR A 168 6.97 14.09 -4.86
CA THR A 168 6.11 14.98 -4.04
C THR A 168 6.55 16.43 -4.15
N PHE A 169 7.86 16.70 -4.17
CA PHE A 169 8.39 18.05 -4.38
C PHE A 169 8.07 18.60 -5.77
N LEU A 170 8.22 17.77 -6.81
CA LEU A 170 7.84 18.10 -8.18
C LEU A 170 6.34 18.40 -8.27
N THR A 171 5.50 17.67 -7.52
CA THR A 171 4.05 17.90 -7.46
C THR A 171 3.71 19.21 -6.74
N LYS A 172 4.46 19.58 -5.70
CA LYS A 172 4.33 20.88 -5.02
C LYS A 172 4.65 22.07 -5.93
N ARG A 173 5.55 21.90 -6.90
CA ARG A 173 6.04 22.96 -7.80
C ARG A 173 5.14 23.21 -9.02
N LEU A 174 4.11 22.38 -9.26
CA LEU A 174 3.18 22.56 -10.39
C LEU A 174 2.25 23.77 -10.14
N PRO A 175 2.05 24.67 -11.12
CA PRO A 175 1.02 25.69 -11.04
C PRO A 175 -0.36 25.07 -11.30
N TYR A 176 -1.34 25.28 -10.41
CA TYR A 176 -2.72 24.76 -10.52
C TYR A 176 -3.67 25.86 -11.01
N CYS A 177 -4.45 25.63 -12.08
CA CYS A 177 -5.22 26.68 -12.78
C CYS A 177 -6.73 26.65 -12.59
N ARG A 178 -7.31 25.49 -12.26
CA ARG A 178 -8.75 25.35 -12.07
C ARG A 178 -9.03 25.14 -10.59
N GLY A 179 -9.89 25.99 -10.04
CA GLY A 179 -10.12 26.15 -8.61
C GLY A 179 -10.54 24.88 -7.88
N ASN A 180 -10.24 24.86 -6.58
CA ASN A 180 -10.70 24.09 -5.41
C ASN A 180 -11.11 22.61 -5.53
N PHE A 181 -11.18 21.98 -6.69
CA PHE A 181 -11.65 20.61 -6.87
C PHE A 181 -10.50 19.71 -7.28
N ILE A 182 -9.94 18.95 -6.32
CA ILE A 182 -9.02 17.84 -6.61
C ILE A 182 -9.83 16.54 -6.58
N PRO A 183 -9.90 15.80 -7.69
CA PRO A 183 -10.31 14.41 -7.65
C PRO A 183 -9.23 13.55 -7.00
N HIS A 184 -9.68 12.66 -6.12
CA HIS A 184 -8.88 11.79 -5.24
C HIS A 184 -7.59 11.25 -5.88
N THR A 185 -6.48 11.46 -5.15
CA THR A 185 -5.11 10.89 -5.21
C THR A 185 -4.37 10.69 -6.54
N MET A 186 -5.03 10.43 -7.68
CA MET A 186 -4.36 10.14 -8.96
C MET A 186 -4.66 11.14 -10.10
N SER A 187 -5.57 12.10 -9.91
CA SER A 187 -5.91 13.12 -10.93
C SER A 187 -5.43 14.55 -10.62
N VAL A 188 -4.61 14.73 -9.58
CA VAL A 188 -4.01 16.03 -9.22
C VAL A 188 -3.23 16.62 -10.41
N THR A 189 -2.62 15.77 -11.24
CA THR A 189 -1.78 16.17 -12.37
C THR A 189 -2.54 16.68 -13.59
N LYS A 190 -3.86 16.44 -13.69
CA LYS A 190 -4.72 16.96 -14.78
C LYS A 190 -5.25 18.38 -14.52
N LEU A 191 -5.04 18.93 -13.32
CA LEU A 191 -5.49 20.26 -12.91
C LEU A 191 -4.43 21.36 -13.07
N SER A 192 -3.19 20.99 -13.43
CA SER A 192 -2.10 21.94 -13.55
C SER A 192 -2.19 22.77 -14.84
N CYS A 193 -1.93 24.08 -14.73
CA CYS A 193 -1.86 25.06 -15.83
C CYS A 193 -0.81 24.73 -16.89
N ARG A 194 0.23 23.99 -16.51
CA ARG A 194 1.47 23.82 -17.27
C ARG A 194 1.70 22.34 -17.57
N ASN A 195 2.52 22.05 -18.58
CA ASN A 195 2.89 20.69 -18.98
C ASN A 195 3.34 19.82 -17.79
N PHE A 196 2.48 18.88 -17.36
CA PHE A 196 2.73 17.94 -16.26
C PHE A 196 3.61 16.74 -16.66
N LYS A 197 4.10 16.72 -17.91
CA LYS A 197 4.86 15.59 -18.50
C LYS A 197 6.04 15.15 -17.64
N VAL A 198 6.77 16.07 -17.03
CA VAL A 198 7.94 15.75 -16.17
C VAL A 198 7.51 14.94 -14.95
N ASN A 199 6.44 15.33 -14.27
CA ASN A 199 5.94 14.60 -13.10
C ASN A 199 5.36 13.25 -13.50
N ALA A 200 4.70 13.15 -14.66
CA ALA A 200 4.19 11.90 -15.18
C ALA A 200 5.34 10.92 -15.54
N ILE A 201 6.38 11.40 -16.22
CA ILE A 201 7.56 10.58 -16.56
C ILE A 201 8.28 10.15 -15.28
N TYR A 202 8.53 11.08 -14.35
CA TYR A 202 9.18 10.74 -13.09
C TYR A 202 8.36 9.75 -12.26
N GLY A 203 7.05 9.97 -12.13
CA GLY A 203 6.15 9.06 -11.42
C GLY A 203 6.12 7.66 -12.04
N LEU A 204 6.13 7.57 -13.38
CA LEU A 204 6.23 6.29 -14.08
C LEU A 204 7.58 5.61 -13.83
N LEU A 205 8.69 6.37 -13.89
CA LEU A 205 10.02 5.84 -13.57
C LEU A 205 10.09 5.34 -12.12
N ALA A 206 9.58 6.09 -11.15
CA ALA A 206 9.52 5.68 -9.76
C ALA A 206 8.68 4.39 -9.59
N ALA A 207 7.52 4.30 -10.25
CA ALA A 207 6.67 3.12 -10.21
C ALA A 207 7.37 1.88 -10.82
N LEU A 208 8.08 2.03 -11.94
CA LEU A 208 8.86 0.94 -12.55
C LEU A 208 10.06 0.54 -11.68
N MET A 209 10.78 1.52 -11.13
CA MET A 209 11.94 1.29 -10.28
C MET A 209 11.58 0.67 -8.93
N ILE A 210 10.37 0.93 -8.40
CA ILE A 210 9.84 0.30 -7.19
C ILE A 210 9.13 -1.00 -7.57
N GLY A 211 7.89 -0.90 -8.03
CA GLY A 211 7.02 -2.06 -8.25
C GLY A 211 7.50 -2.96 -9.39
N GLY A 212 8.01 -2.39 -10.49
CA GLY A 212 8.54 -3.19 -11.60
C GLY A 212 9.71 -4.08 -11.20
N PHE A 213 10.70 -3.51 -10.51
CA PHE A 213 11.83 -4.26 -9.97
C PHE A 213 11.38 -5.33 -8.96
N ASP A 214 10.50 -4.98 -8.02
CA ASP A 214 10.01 -5.91 -7.00
C ASP A 214 9.28 -7.10 -7.62
N MET A 215 8.39 -6.86 -8.59
CA MET A 215 7.68 -7.90 -9.34
C MET A 215 8.64 -8.84 -10.07
N VAL A 216 9.69 -8.32 -10.71
CA VAL A 216 10.69 -9.14 -11.40
C VAL A 216 11.44 -10.03 -10.40
N CYS A 217 11.88 -9.47 -9.27
CA CYS A 217 12.56 -10.25 -8.22
C CYS A 217 11.64 -11.32 -7.62
N ILE A 218 10.36 -11.03 -7.39
CA ILE A 218 9.37 -12.01 -6.94
C ILE A 218 9.21 -13.12 -7.99
N ALA A 219 9.03 -12.76 -9.26
CA ALA A 219 8.83 -13.71 -10.35
C ALA A 219 10.03 -14.65 -10.54
N VAL A 220 11.25 -14.11 -10.51
CA VAL A 220 12.49 -14.90 -10.57
C VAL A 220 12.58 -15.84 -9.36
N SER A 221 12.35 -15.32 -8.15
CA SER A 221 12.40 -16.13 -6.92
C SER A 221 11.44 -17.31 -6.97
N TYR A 222 10.19 -17.08 -7.37
CA TYR A 222 9.19 -18.15 -7.48
C TYR A 222 9.45 -19.10 -8.66
N THR A 223 10.02 -18.61 -9.77
CA THR A 223 10.45 -19.49 -10.88
C THR A 223 11.53 -20.46 -10.41
N MET A 224 12.52 -19.97 -9.65
CA MET A 224 13.57 -20.82 -9.10
C MET A 224 13.05 -21.79 -8.03
N ILE A 225 12.11 -21.34 -7.17
CA ILE A 225 11.42 -22.22 -6.23
C ILE A 225 10.70 -23.34 -6.98
N LEU A 226 9.94 -23.01 -8.02
CA LEU A 226 9.23 -24.00 -8.83
C LEU A 226 10.18 -25.01 -9.47
N GLN A 227 11.30 -24.55 -10.03
CA GLN A 227 12.34 -25.43 -10.59
C GLN A 227 12.91 -26.38 -9.52
N ALA A 228 13.26 -25.86 -8.35
CA ALA A 228 13.78 -26.66 -7.25
C ALA A 228 12.75 -27.65 -6.69
N VAL A 229 11.47 -27.27 -6.69
CA VAL A 229 10.39 -28.16 -6.25
C VAL A 229 10.17 -29.27 -7.27
N VAL A 230 10.11 -28.97 -8.57
CA VAL A 230 9.92 -29.98 -9.63
C VAL A 230 11.08 -30.97 -9.71
N SER A 231 12.28 -30.62 -9.24
CA SER A 231 13.40 -31.55 -9.15
C SER A 231 13.34 -32.51 -7.95
N LEU A 232 12.35 -32.37 -7.05
CA LEU A 232 12.15 -33.30 -5.95
C LEU A 232 11.44 -34.56 -6.45
N SER A 233 11.81 -35.72 -5.91
CA SER A 233 11.28 -37.01 -6.36
C SER A 233 9.94 -37.40 -5.72
N SER A 234 9.45 -36.66 -4.73
CA SER A 234 8.29 -37.04 -3.90
C SER A 234 7.17 -36.00 -3.93
N ALA A 235 5.95 -36.47 -4.13
CA ALA A 235 4.73 -35.66 -4.08
C ALA A 235 4.51 -35.01 -2.69
N ASP A 236 4.92 -35.67 -1.61
CA ASP A 236 4.83 -35.10 -0.25
C ASP A 236 5.80 -33.93 -0.09
N ALA A 237 6.97 -34.01 -0.72
CA ALA A 237 7.95 -32.93 -0.71
C ALA A 237 7.44 -31.71 -1.50
N HIS A 238 6.75 -31.94 -2.63
CA HIS A 238 6.05 -30.88 -3.37
C HIS A 238 4.97 -30.21 -2.52
N TYR A 239 4.08 -31.00 -1.92
CA TYR A 239 2.98 -30.47 -1.11
C TYR A 239 3.51 -29.64 0.07
N LYS A 240 4.56 -30.12 0.74
CA LYS A 240 5.20 -29.39 1.84
C LYS A 240 5.79 -28.06 1.38
N ALA A 241 6.46 -28.02 0.22
CA ALA A 241 7.03 -26.78 -0.32
C ALA A 241 5.97 -25.76 -0.74
N PHE A 242 4.87 -26.21 -1.37
CA PHE A 242 3.77 -25.29 -1.72
C PHE A 242 3.01 -24.81 -0.48
N SER A 243 2.82 -25.68 0.51
CA SER A 243 2.15 -25.32 1.76
C SER A 243 2.88 -24.19 2.51
N THR A 244 4.22 -24.11 2.43
CA THR A 244 4.99 -23.05 3.09
C THR A 244 4.99 -21.72 2.34
N CYS A 245 4.68 -21.74 1.03
CA CYS A 245 4.59 -20.56 0.17
C CYS A 245 3.18 -20.00 0.02
N THR A 246 2.15 -20.80 0.35
CA THR A 246 0.75 -20.48 0.06
C THR A 246 0.31 -19.14 0.66
N SER A 247 0.63 -18.87 1.94
CA SER A 247 0.26 -17.61 2.58
C SER A 247 0.87 -16.39 1.88
N HIS A 248 2.14 -16.49 1.48
CA HIS A 248 2.82 -15.43 0.77
C HIS A 248 2.31 -15.23 -0.66
N ILE A 249 2.02 -16.32 -1.39
CA ILE A 249 1.38 -16.23 -2.72
C ILE A 249 0.01 -15.55 -2.61
N CYS A 250 -0.79 -15.90 -1.60
CA CYS A 250 -2.06 -15.23 -1.33
C CYS A 250 -1.86 -13.73 -1.08
N ALA A 251 -0.88 -13.32 -0.26
CA ALA A 251 -0.57 -11.91 -0.02
C ALA A 251 -0.16 -11.19 -1.30
N ILE A 252 0.71 -11.77 -2.12
CA ILE A 252 1.09 -11.23 -3.44
C ILE A 252 -0.14 -11.02 -4.33
N VAL A 253 -1.03 -12.01 -4.41
CA VAL A 253 -2.25 -11.91 -5.21
C VAL A 253 -3.16 -10.79 -4.69
N ILE A 254 -3.36 -10.71 -3.37
CA ILE A 254 -4.18 -9.69 -2.73
C ILE A 254 -3.61 -8.28 -2.98
N THR A 255 -2.30 -8.10 -3.00
CA THR A 255 -1.66 -6.79 -3.23
C THR A 255 -1.62 -6.41 -4.72
N TYR A 256 -1.23 -7.32 -5.61
CA TYR A 256 -0.97 -6.98 -7.01
C TYR A 256 -2.20 -7.03 -7.92
N VAL A 257 -3.18 -7.92 -7.67
CA VAL A 257 -4.38 -8.01 -8.52
C VAL A 257 -5.22 -6.73 -8.49
N PRO A 258 -5.53 -6.13 -7.33
CA PRO A 258 -6.24 -4.85 -7.27
C PRO A 258 -5.48 -3.70 -7.96
N THR A 259 -4.14 -3.71 -7.87
CA THR A 259 -3.28 -2.73 -8.56
C THR A 259 -3.41 -2.85 -10.07
N LEU A 260 -3.33 -4.07 -10.61
CA LEU A 260 -3.53 -4.33 -12.03
C LEU A 260 -4.94 -3.92 -12.47
N PHE A 261 -5.97 -4.30 -11.70
CA PHE A 261 -7.36 -3.93 -11.99
C PHE A 261 -7.53 -2.40 -12.06
N THR A 262 -6.90 -1.65 -11.17
CA THR A 262 -6.94 -0.17 -11.15
C THR A 262 -6.26 0.42 -12.39
N ILE A 263 -5.11 -0.12 -12.81
CA ILE A 263 -4.41 0.31 -14.03
C ILE A 263 -5.26 0.02 -15.28
N PHE A 264 -5.85 -1.17 -15.38
CA PHE A 264 -6.69 -1.54 -16.52
C PHE A 264 -7.97 -0.72 -16.58
N THR A 265 -8.66 -0.52 -15.46
CA THR A 265 -9.87 0.31 -15.41
C THR A 265 -9.57 1.77 -15.71
N HIS A 266 -8.46 2.34 -15.23
CA HIS A 266 -8.11 3.73 -15.54
C HIS A 266 -7.65 3.91 -17.00
N ARG A 267 -6.99 2.91 -17.59
CA ARG A 267 -6.45 3.00 -18.96
C ARG A 267 -7.45 2.62 -20.05
N PHE A 268 -8.34 1.66 -19.77
CA PHE A 268 -9.27 1.09 -20.74
C PHE A 268 -10.75 1.30 -20.38
N GLY A 269 -11.05 1.80 -19.17
CA GLY A 269 -12.42 2.05 -18.71
C GLY A 269 -13.06 3.34 -19.28
N GLY A 270 -12.33 4.12 -20.09
CA GLY A 270 -12.88 5.27 -20.83
C GLY A 270 -13.78 6.19 -19.99
N GLU A 271 -14.89 6.64 -20.58
CA GLU A 271 -15.98 7.37 -19.89
C GLU A 271 -17.05 6.41 -19.29
N SER A 272 -16.90 5.09 -19.44
CA SER A 272 -17.94 4.13 -19.04
C SER A 272 -17.93 3.80 -17.55
N ILE A 273 -16.83 4.07 -16.84
CA ILE A 273 -16.73 3.89 -15.39
C ILE A 273 -16.83 5.25 -14.70
N PRO A 274 -17.87 5.48 -13.87
CA PRO A 274 -18.02 6.74 -13.17
C PRO A 274 -16.85 7.05 -12.24
N HIS A 275 -16.52 8.34 -12.09
CA HIS A 275 -15.40 8.79 -11.26
C HIS A 275 -15.49 8.30 -9.80
N HIS A 276 -16.70 8.21 -9.25
CA HIS A 276 -16.92 7.69 -7.91
C HIS A 276 -16.46 6.23 -7.73
N VAL A 277 -16.60 5.39 -8.76
CA VAL A 277 -16.16 3.99 -8.74
C VAL A 277 -14.65 3.93 -8.68
N HIS A 278 -13.93 4.76 -9.44
CA HIS A 278 -12.48 4.84 -9.36
C HIS A 278 -11.97 5.23 -7.97
N ILE A 279 -12.66 6.12 -7.26
CA ILE A 279 -12.30 6.53 -5.91
C ILE A 279 -12.56 5.42 -4.89
N ILE A 280 -13.70 4.75 -4.98
CA ILE A 280 -14.03 3.63 -4.09
C ILE A 280 -13.05 2.47 -4.32
N VAL A 281 -12.77 2.13 -5.58
CA VAL A 281 -11.77 1.10 -5.95
C VAL A 281 -10.37 1.50 -5.49
N ALA A 282 -10.00 2.79 -5.59
CA ALA A 282 -8.74 3.33 -5.08
C ALA A 282 -8.58 3.11 -3.56
N ASN A 283 -9.65 3.27 -2.79
CA ASN A 283 -9.58 3.04 -1.34
C ASN A 283 -9.67 1.56 -0.99
N LEU A 284 -10.46 0.77 -1.73
CA LEU A 284 -10.56 -0.68 -1.52
C LEU A 284 -9.24 -1.41 -1.84
N TYR A 285 -8.48 -0.99 -2.86
CA TYR A 285 -7.19 -1.65 -3.17
C TYR A 285 -6.18 -1.46 -2.04
N LEU A 286 -6.19 -0.34 -1.33
CA LEU A 286 -5.31 -0.10 -0.19
C LEU A 286 -5.77 -0.89 1.05
N MET A 287 -7.08 -1.02 1.23
CA MET A 287 -7.66 -1.70 2.39
C MET A 287 -7.63 -3.22 2.29
N PHE A 288 -7.65 -3.78 1.09
CA PHE A 288 -7.68 -5.23 0.89
C PHE A 288 -6.42 -5.92 1.42
N PRO A 289 -5.19 -5.50 1.04
CA PRO A 289 -3.97 -6.05 1.61
C PRO A 289 -3.93 -5.91 3.12
N THR A 290 -4.11 -4.69 3.63
CA THR A 290 -4.02 -4.39 5.07
C THR A 290 -5.02 -5.19 5.91
N THR A 291 -6.21 -5.51 5.38
CA THR A 291 -7.24 -6.28 6.09
C THR A 291 -7.07 -7.79 5.93
N LEU A 292 -6.76 -8.26 4.71
CA LEU A 292 -6.77 -9.69 4.40
C LEU A 292 -5.44 -10.38 4.72
N ASN A 293 -4.31 -9.68 4.63
CA ASN A 293 -2.99 -10.20 4.98
C ASN A 293 -2.99 -10.88 6.38
N PRO A 294 -3.38 -10.20 7.48
CA PRO A 294 -3.37 -10.82 8.80
C PRO A 294 -4.30 -12.04 8.91
N ILE A 295 -5.44 -12.02 8.22
CA ILE A 295 -6.38 -13.16 8.18
C ILE A 295 -5.75 -14.37 7.48
N VAL A 296 -5.15 -14.14 6.30
CA VAL A 296 -4.44 -15.18 5.54
C VAL A 296 -3.32 -15.78 6.37
N TYR A 297 -2.49 -14.94 6.99
CA TYR A 297 -1.38 -15.41 7.83
C TYR A 297 -1.88 -16.17 9.05
N GLY A 298 -2.92 -15.70 9.75
CA GLY A 298 -3.51 -16.38 10.90
C GLY A 298 -4.18 -17.73 10.56
N MET A 299 -4.83 -17.83 9.41
CA MET A 299 -5.49 -19.08 8.99
C MET A 299 -4.52 -20.11 8.42
N LYS A 300 -3.56 -19.67 7.61
CA LYS A 300 -2.68 -20.54 6.82
C LYS A 300 -1.37 -20.85 7.50
N THR A 301 -0.90 -20.02 8.44
CA THR A 301 0.37 -20.25 9.14
C THR A 301 0.12 -20.89 10.49
N LYS A 302 0.50 -22.16 10.63
CA LYS A 302 0.27 -22.96 11.85
C LYS A 302 0.83 -22.28 13.10
N GLN A 303 2.05 -21.76 13.04
CA GLN A 303 2.73 -21.12 14.16
C GLN A 303 2.01 -19.85 14.64
N ILE A 304 1.48 -19.05 13.69
CA ILE A 304 0.68 -17.86 14.02
C ILE A 304 -0.63 -18.29 14.65
N ARG A 305 -1.31 -19.28 14.08
CA ARG A 305 -2.56 -19.82 14.64
C ARG A 305 -2.38 -20.34 16.06
N GLU A 306 -1.33 -21.11 16.31
CA GLU A 306 -1.00 -21.62 17.65
C GLU A 306 -0.66 -20.48 18.62
N GLY A 307 0.10 -19.48 18.16
CA GLY A 307 0.39 -18.29 18.94
C GLY A 307 -0.88 -17.51 19.33
N VAL A 308 -1.78 -17.28 18.38
CA VAL A 308 -3.08 -16.63 18.63
C VAL A 308 -3.92 -17.43 19.64
N ILE A 309 -4.00 -18.75 19.48
CA ILE A 309 -4.70 -19.63 20.44
C ILE A 309 -4.08 -19.47 21.83
N LYS A 310 -2.75 -19.53 21.96
CA LYS A 310 -2.08 -19.33 23.25
C LYS A 310 -2.46 -17.98 23.86
N LEU A 311 -2.46 -16.88 23.11
CA LEU A 311 -2.82 -15.56 23.64
C LEU A 311 -4.25 -15.55 24.22
N PHE A 312 -5.24 -16.02 23.45
CA PHE A 312 -6.65 -16.01 23.91
C PHE A 312 -6.95 -17.01 25.02
N PHE A 313 -6.24 -18.14 25.09
CA PHE A 313 -6.50 -19.19 26.08
C PHE A 313 -5.60 -19.09 27.32
N LYS A 314 -4.45 -18.41 27.26
CA LYS A 314 -3.57 -18.18 28.42
C LYS A 314 -4.07 -16.99 29.27
N GLU A 315 -4.72 -16.01 28.66
CA GLU A 315 -5.46 -14.95 29.40
C GLU A 315 -6.65 -15.49 30.22
N LYS A 316 -7.15 -16.70 29.92
CA LYS A 316 -8.26 -17.32 30.66
C LYS A 316 -7.85 -18.12 31.90
N ILE A 317 -6.54 -18.30 32.14
CA ILE A 317 -6.00 -19.13 33.24
C ILE A 317 -5.09 -18.30 34.17
N SER A 318 -5.02 -16.98 33.98
CA SER A 318 -4.30 -16.06 34.89
C SER A 318 -5.25 -15.24 35.75
#